data_AF-A0A5C6B9U0-F1
#
_entry.id   AF-A0A5C6B9U0-F1
#
_cell.length_a   1.000
_cell.length_b   1.000
_cell.length_c   1.000
_cell.angle_alpha   90.00
_cell.angle_beta   90.00
_cell.angle_gamma   90.00
#
_symmetry.space_group_name_H-M   'P 1'
#
loop_
_entity.id
_entity.type
_entity.pdbx_description
1 polymer ?
#
loop_
_entity_poly.entity_id
_entity_poly.type
_entity_poly.pdbx_seq_one_letter_code
_entity_poly.pdbx_strand_id
1 'polypeptide(L)'
;MKSFNCRDGERILPFKRSPYYRGVGRATLAAVLAATLFGVCCVGSVNAGLLTANYSGTLTSVPVELMPQFAVGQTVTGSYTFESTTTARAGSTSNAAFFDALTNASYSAGTYTATTTGAPEIQVDNDVAGNDRYGVVSSVPNGLTGAAVNGIPLLFASIRLDDSTGTVFNNALNLPTSIDLNDFDSNEFILFFGAFEAETFVVSGELTSFEITGPSAVPEPSSFFLASIGVVGLAVAGYRKRRARNL
;
A
#
# COMPACT_ATOMS: atom_id res chain seq x y z
N MET A 1 39.15 -71.71 -77.03
CA MET A 1 37.81 -71.08 -77.14
C MET A 1 36.95 -71.62 -76.01
N LYS A 2 36.38 -70.89 -75.05
CA LYS A 2 36.36 -69.47 -74.66
C LYS A 2 36.04 -69.51 -73.14
N SER A 3 36.84 -68.85 -72.32
CA SER A 3 36.62 -68.67 -70.88
C SER A 3 35.46 -67.70 -70.61
N PHE A 4 34.63 -67.95 -69.60
CA PHE A 4 33.74 -66.95 -69.02
C PHE A 4 33.96 -66.83 -67.51
N ASN A 5 34.42 -65.65 -67.14
CA ASN A 5 34.64 -65.13 -65.81
C ASN A 5 33.48 -64.16 -65.54
N CYS A 6 32.77 -64.26 -64.41
CA CYS A 6 31.88 -63.20 -63.96
C CYS A 6 32.12 -62.95 -62.47
N ARG A 7 32.78 -61.83 -62.18
CA ARG A 7 32.93 -61.23 -60.85
C ARG A 7 31.75 -60.29 -60.65
N ASP A 8 30.99 -60.46 -59.57
CA ASP A 8 30.10 -59.42 -59.06
C ASP A 8 30.74 -58.77 -57.83
N GLY A 9 31.08 -57.49 -57.99
CA GLY A 9 31.68 -56.65 -56.97
C GLY A 9 30.61 -55.97 -56.13
N GLU A 10 30.66 -56.20 -54.81
CA GLU A 10 29.92 -55.44 -53.82
C GLU A 10 30.40 -53.97 -53.80
N ARG A 11 29.51 -53.07 -54.19
CA ARG A 11 29.70 -51.62 -54.09
C ARG A 11 29.24 -51.15 -52.71
N ILE A 12 30.18 -50.98 -51.79
CA ILE A 12 29.96 -50.29 -50.51
C ILE A 12 29.74 -48.81 -50.79
N LEU A 13 28.52 -48.31 -50.58
CA LEU A 13 28.22 -46.88 -50.68
C LEU A 13 28.68 -46.13 -49.42
N PRO A 14 29.35 -44.97 -49.55
CA PRO A 14 29.82 -44.20 -48.40
C PRO A 14 28.65 -43.55 -47.65
N PHE A 15 28.54 -43.84 -46.37
CA PHE A 15 27.59 -43.25 -45.44
C PHE A 15 27.91 -41.76 -45.23
N LYS A 16 27.19 -40.88 -45.95
CA LYS A 16 27.35 -39.42 -45.90
C LYS A 16 26.82 -38.90 -44.55
N ARG A 17 27.71 -38.73 -43.56
CA ARG A 17 27.36 -38.13 -42.27
C ARG A 17 26.96 -36.66 -42.47
N SER A 18 25.69 -36.34 -42.28
CA SER A 18 25.16 -34.97 -42.37
C SER A 18 25.71 -34.09 -41.24
N PRO A 19 26.38 -32.96 -41.53
CA PRO A 19 27.01 -32.10 -40.52
C PRO A 19 26.05 -31.15 -39.78
N TYR A 20 24.73 -31.25 -39.98
CA TYR A 20 23.78 -30.20 -39.55
C TYR A 20 23.30 -30.22 -38.08
N TYR A 21 23.82 -31.12 -37.22
CA TYR A 21 23.24 -31.35 -35.89
C TYR A 21 24.10 -30.94 -34.67
N ARG A 22 24.95 -29.90 -34.79
CA ARG A 22 25.81 -29.44 -33.66
C ARG A 22 25.62 -27.99 -33.16
N GLY A 23 24.78 -27.18 -33.79
CA GLY A 23 24.65 -25.75 -33.42
C GLY A 23 23.48 -25.38 -32.48
N VAL A 24 22.37 -26.11 -32.52
CA VAL A 24 21.09 -25.60 -32.00
C VAL A 24 20.96 -25.68 -30.47
N GLY A 25 21.72 -26.57 -29.82
CA GLY A 25 21.60 -26.83 -28.38
C GLY A 25 22.23 -25.78 -27.46
N ARG A 26 23.24 -25.04 -27.94
CA ARG A 26 23.92 -24.01 -27.11
C ARG A 26 23.20 -22.67 -27.12
N ALA A 27 22.60 -22.29 -28.26
CA ALA A 27 21.85 -21.04 -28.39
C ALA A 27 20.55 -21.03 -27.57
N THR A 28 19.87 -22.18 -27.49
CA THR A 28 18.62 -22.32 -26.71
C THR A 28 18.87 -22.28 -25.21
N LEU A 29 19.98 -22.86 -24.73
CA LEU A 29 20.32 -22.85 -23.30
C LEU A 29 20.69 -21.44 -22.81
N ALA A 30 21.43 -20.68 -23.62
CA ALA A 30 21.80 -19.30 -23.31
C ALA A 30 20.57 -18.35 -23.29
N ALA A 31 19.62 -18.55 -24.21
CA ALA A 31 18.39 -17.76 -24.26
C ALA A 31 17.49 -17.97 -23.03
N VAL A 32 17.38 -19.21 -22.53
CA VAL A 32 16.61 -19.51 -21.32
C VAL A 32 17.25 -18.90 -20.07
N LEU A 33 18.58 -18.95 -19.97
CA LEU A 33 19.33 -18.38 -18.85
C LEU A 33 19.29 -16.83 -18.83
N ALA A 34 19.29 -16.19 -20.01
CA ALA A 34 19.14 -14.75 -20.13
C ALA A 34 17.70 -14.29 -19.77
N ALA A 35 16.68 -15.07 -20.17
CA ALA A 35 15.29 -14.76 -19.85
C ALA A 35 14.99 -14.88 -18.34
N THR A 36 15.58 -15.85 -17.65
CA THR A 36 15.43 -15.97 -16.19
C THR A 36 16.18 -14.87 -15.43
N LEU A 37 17.36 -14.43 -15.91
CA LEU A 37 18.10 -13.34 -15.28
C LEU A 37 17.38 -11.99 -15.43
N PHE A 38 16.74 -11.74 -16.58
CA PHE A 38 16.01 -10.49 -16.84
C PHE A 38 14.72 -10.39 -16.01
N GLY A 39 14.05 -11.51 -15.75
CA GLY A 39 12.83 -11.54 -14.92
C GLY A 39 13.06 -11.21 -13.45
N VAL A 40 14.26 -11.46 -12.91
CA VAL A 40 14.60 -11.19 -11.50
C VAL A 40 14.80 -9.69 -11.24
N CYS A 41 15.10 -8.88 -12.26
CA CYS A 41 15.33 -7.44 -12.11
C CYS A 41 14.06 -6.59 -12.14
N CYS A 42 12.89 -7.18 -12.43
CA CYS A 42 11.62 -6.45 -12.61
C CYS A 42 10.58 -6.75 -11.52
N VAL A 43 10.99 -7.28 -10.37
CA VAL A 43 10.08 -7.48 -9.23
C VAL A 43 9.82 -6.12 -8.60
N GLY A 44 8.69 -5.51 -8.94
CA GLY A 44 8.23 -4.30 -8.29
C GLY A 44 7.91 -4.61 -6.82
N SER A 45 8.31 -3.73 -5.92
CA SER A 45 7.82 -3.76 -4.55
C SER A 45 6.33 -3.42 -4.57
N VAL A 46 5.46 -4.42 -4.40
CA VAL A 46 4.06 -4.18 -4.04
C VAL A 46 4.06 -3.64 -2.62
N ASN A 47 3.78 -2.36 -2.46
CA ASN A 47 3.53 -1.78 -1.14
C ASN A 47 2.30 -2.46 -0.56
N ALA A 48 2.39 -2.86 0.70
CA ALA A 48 1.23 -3.34 1.40
C ALA A 48 0.19 -2.20 1.51
N GLY A 49 -1.05 -2.54 1.26
CA GLY A 49 -2.15 -1.59 1.27
C GLY A 49 -2.40 -0.98 2.65
N LEU A 50 -2.22 -1.74 3.73
CA LEU A 50 -2.53 -1.29 5.08
C LEU A 50 -1.37 -0.52 5.72
N LEU A 51 -1.58 0.76 6.05
CA LEU A 51 -0.66 1.63 6.78
C LEU A 51 -1.21 2.00 8.15
N THR A 52 -0.33 2.31 9.09
CA THR A 52 -0.65 2.77 10.45
C THR A 52 -0.01 4.13 10.71
N ALA A 53 -0.84 5.14 10.92
CA ALA A 53 -0.38 6.44 11.41
C ALA A 53 -0.42 6.45 12.93
N ASN A 54 0.65 6.91 13.56
CA ASN A 54 0.74 7.17 14.99
C ASN A 54 0.98 8.67 15.21
N TYR A 55 0.36 9.25 16.22
CA TYR A 55 0.49 10.67 16.52
C TYR A 55 0.56 10.93 18.01
N SER A 56 1.19 12.06 18.37
CA SER A 56 1.22 12.57 19.74
C SER A 56 1.26 14.09 19.78
N GLY A 57 0.82 14.66 20.90
CA GLY A 57 0.67 16.10 21.04
C GLY A 57 0.22 16.50 22.45
N THR A 58 -0.33 17.71 22.57
CA THR A 58 -0.86 18.24 23.84
C THR A 58 -2.13 19.04 23.62
N LEU A 59 -3.06 18.97 24.57
CA LEU A 59 -4.25 19.82 24.58
C LEU A 59 -3.88 21.29 24.80
N THR A 60 -4.48 22.18 24.02
CA THR A 60 -4.26 23.64 24.08
C THR A 60 -5.52 24.39 24.49
N SER A 61 -6.71 23.82 24.26
CA SER A 61 -7.99 24.41 24.64
C SER A 61 -8.95 23.36 25.22
N VAL A 62 -9.53 23.67 26.37
CA VAL A 62 -10.50 22.82 27.07
C VAL A 62 -11.65 23.68 27.60
N PRO A 63 -12.91 23.45 27.16
CA PRO A 63 -14.09 24.11 27.71
C PRO A 63 -14.30 23.78 29.19
N VAL A 64 -14.84 24.73 29.96
CA VAL A 64 -14.99 24.60 31.42
C VAL A 64 -15.86 23.41 31.82
N GLU A 65 -16.86 23.08 30.99
CA GLU A 65 -17.79 21.96 31.16
C GLU A 65 -17.10 20.59 31.09
N LEU A 66 -15.93 20.53 30.42
CA LEU A 66 -15.17 19.32 30.17
C LEU A 66 -13.88 19.23 31.02
N MET A 67 -13.56 20.26 31.79
CA MET A 67 -12.40 20.30 32.70
C MET A 67 -12.30 19.18 33.75
N PRO A 68 -13.41 18.53 34.21
CA PRO A 68 -13.27 17.38 35.10
C PRO A 68 -12.50 16.20 34.50
N GLN A 69 -12.45 16.10 33.17
CA GLN A 69 -11.79 15.01 32.45
C GLN A 69 -10.55 15.46 31.67
N PHE A 70 -10.52 16.71 31.22
CA PHE A 70 -9.45 17.25 30.38
C PHE A 70 -8.75 18.44 31.03
N ALA A 71 -7.47 18.61 30.70
CA ALA A 71 -6.70 19.79 31.09
C ALA A 71 -5.78 20.25 29.96
N VAL A 72 -5.56 21.56 29.85
CA VAL A 72 -4.53 22.10 28.96
C VAL A 72 -3.16 21.55 29.36
N GLY A 73 -2.34 21.19 28.37
CA GLY A 73 -1.04 20.53 28.56
C GLY A 73 -1.12 19.01 28.72
N GLN A 74 -2.32 18.43 28.80
CA GLN A 74 -2.48 16.98 28.86
C GLN A 74 -2.04 16.34 27.53
N THR A 75 -1.31 15.22 27.64
CA THR A 75 -0.79 14.51 26.46
C THR A 75 -1.93 13.94 25.63
N VAL A 76 -1.85 14.19 24.33
CA VAL A 76 -2.66 13.54 23.29
C VAL A 76 -1.83 12.45 22.65
N THR A 77 -2.41 11.28 22.44
CA THR A 77 -1.84 10.20 21.64
C THR A 77 -2.93 9.49 20.87
N GLY A 78 -2.55 8.81 19.80
CA GLY A 78 -3.44 7.86 19.18
C GLY A 78 -2.82 7.25 17.93
N SER A 79 -3.63 6.46 17.27
CA SER A 79 -3.24 5.78 16.05
C SER A 79 -4.44 5.55 15.16
N TYR A 80 -4.24 5.44 13.85
CA TYR A 80 -5.26 4.94 12.95
C TYR A 80 -4.64 4.10 11.84
N THR A 81 -5.37 3.10 11.38
CA THR A 81 -4.95 2.25 10.26
C THR A 81 -5.84 2.45 9.05
N PHE A 82 -5.24 2.50 7.87
CA PHE A 82 -5.98 2.73 6.63
C PHE A 82 -5.40 1.95 5.44
N GLU A 83 -6.27 1.64 4.49
CA GLU A 83 -5.93 1.00 3.22
C GLU A 83 -5.55 2.07 2.19
N SER A 84 -4.26 2.30 2.01
CA SER A 84 -3.66 3.31 1.12
C SER A 84 -3.96 3.11 -0.36
N THR A 85 -4.39 1.91 -0.77
CA THR A 85 -4.83 1.64 -2.16
C THR A 85 -6.32 1.88 -2.38
N THR A 86 -7.06 2.30 -1.34
CA THR A 86 -8.47 2.65 -1.45
C THR A 86 -8.67 3.79 -2.46
N THR A 87 -9.50 3.56 -3.47
CA THR A 87 -9.89 4.58 -4.43
C THR A 87 -10.71 5.69 -3.76
N ALA A 88 -10.48 6.94 -4.15
CA ALA A 88 -11.29 8.07 -3.72
C ALA A 88 -12.78 7.88 -4.07
N ARG A 89 -13.67 8.43 -3.23
CA ARG A 89 -15.12 8.40 -3.44
C ARG A 89 -15.51 9.05 -4.77
N ALA A 90 -16.60 8.59 -5.36
CA ALA A 90 -17.16 9.17 -6.58
C ALA A 90 -17.43 10.68 -6.39
N GLY A 91 -17.01 11.49 -7.37
CA GLY A 91 -17.09 12.95 -7.30
C GLY A 91 -15.84 13.64 -6.77
N SER A 92 -14.86 12.89 -6.24
CA SER A 92 -13.53 13.42 -5.92
C SER A 92 -12.80 13.91 -7.17
N THR A 93 -11.91 14.88 -6.97
CA THR A 93 -11.10 15.52 -8.02
C THR A 93 -9.63 15.54 -7.63
N SER A 94 -8.75 16.00 -8.52
CA SER A 94 -7.33 16.22 -8.21
C SER A 94 -7.10 17.27 -7.11
N ASN A 95 -8.10 18.09 -6.77
CA ASN A 95 -7.98 19.14 -5.78
C ASN A 95 -8.69 18.79 -4.47
N ALA A 96 -9.68 17.90 -4.46
CA ALA A 96 -10.37 17.51 -3.25
C ALA A 96 -10.85 16.07 -3.36
N ALA A 97 -10.46 15.23 -2.40
CA ALA A 97 -10.79 13.82 -2.40
C ALA A 97 -11.12 13.32 -0.99
N PHE A 98 -12.04 12.36 -0.96
CA PHE A 98 -12.53 11.72 0.26
C PHE A 98 -12.37 10.21 0.12
N PHE A 99 -11.95 9.54 1.19
CA PHE A 99 -11.63 8.12 1.18
C PHE A 99 -12.30 7.39 2.33
N ASP A 100 -12.96 6.27 2.00
CA ASP A 100 -13.47 5.27 2.95
C ASP A 100 -12.38 4.23 3.30
N ALA A 101 -11.17 4.73 3.60
CA ALA A 101 -9.97 3.91 3.70
C ALA A 101 -9.64 3.45 5.12
N LEU A 102 -10.19 4.13 6.13
CA LEU A 102 -9.88 3.84 7.53
C LEU A 102 -10.51 2.53 7.98
N THR A 103 -9.75 1.76 8.75
CA THR A 103 -10.14 0.44 9.28
C THR A 103 -10.25 0.45 10.80
N ASN A 104 -9.41 1.24 11.47
CA ASN A 104 -9.56 1.58 12.88
C ASN A 104 -8.99 2.98 13.13
N ALA A 105 -9.45 3.61 14.21
CA ALA A 105 -8.76 4.74 14.80
C ALA A 105 -8.96 4.75 16.33
N SER A 106 -7.95 5.25 17.02
CA SER A 106 -7.93 5.49 18.46
C SER A 106 -7.50 6.93 18.72
N TYR A 107 -8.14 7.54 19.70
CA TYR A 107 -7.92 8.91 20.13
C TYR A 107 -7.82 8.91 21.66
N SER A 108 -6.72 9.42 22.20
CA SER A 108 -6.49 9.45 23.64
C SER A 108 -6.03 10.83 24.08
N ALA A 109 -6.61 11.34 25.16
CA ALA A 109 -6.18 12.55 25.84
C ALA A 109 -6.11 12.27 27.35
N GLY A 110 -4.90 12.07 27.85
CA GLY A 110 -4.60 11.48 29.17
C GLY A 110 -5.35 10.17 29.42
N THR A 111 -6.37 10.17 30.29
CA THR A 111 -7.14 8.96 30.63
C THR A 111 -8.39 8.76 29.78
N TYR A 112 -8.78 9.78 28.99
CA TYR A 112 -9.91 9.66 28.08
C TYR A 112 -9.48 8.90 26.82
N THR A 113 -10.30 7.95 26.39
CA THR A 113 -10.09 7.18 25.16
C THR A 113 -11.36 7.13 24.34
N ALA A 114 -11.25 7.35 23.04
CA ALA A 114 -12.27 7.10 22.05
C ALA A 114 -11.73 6.23 20.92
N THR A 115 -12.57 5.39 20.36
CA THR A 115 -12.19 4.46 19.29
C THR A 115 -13.28 4.36 18.25
N THR A 116 -12.90 4.10 17.01
CA THR A 116 -13.85 3.73 15.95
C THR A 116 -13.37 2.50 15.22
N THR A 117 -14.33 1.66 14.85
CA THR A 117 -14.15 0.48 14.01
C THR A 117 -15.00 0.58 12.72
N GLY A 118 -15.66 1.72 12.49
CA GLY A 118 -16.42 1.93 11.26
C GLY A 118 -15.56 2.50 10.13
N ALA A 119 -16.19 3.17 9.16
CA ALA A 119 -15.51 3.82 8.04
C ALA A 119 -15.39 5.34 8.31
N PRO A 120 -14.44 5.78 9.15
CA PRO A 120 -14.13 7.20 9.23
C PRO A 120 -13.53 7.67 7.91
N GLU A 121 -13.60 8.98 7.70
CA GLU A 121 -13.25 9.61 6.45
C GLU A 121 -11.80 10.13 6.53
N ILE A 122 -11.00 9.83 5.50
CA ILE A 122 -9.80 10.61 5.23
C ILE A 122 -10.14 11.59 4.13
N GLN A 123 -9.78 12.86 4.33
CA GLN A 123 -9.88 13.90 3.33
C GLN A 123 -8.49 14.42 2.97
N VAL A 124 -8.29 14.64 1.68
CA VAL A 124 -7.11 15.31 1.14
C VAL A 124 -7.61 16.45 0.25
N ASP A 125 -7.22 17.67 0.58
CA ASP A 125 -7.40 18.85 -0.26
C ASP A 125 -6.02 19.26 -0.80
N ASN A 126 -5.93 19.47 -2.10
CA ASN A 126 -4.76 19.86 -2.86
C ASN A 126 -5.07 21.18 -3.60
N ASP A 127 -4.50 22.27 -3.13
CA ASP A 127 -4.69 23.62 -3.64
C ASP A 127 -6.19 24.00 -3.76
N VAL A 128 -6.93 23.84 -2.66
CA VAL A 128 -8.32 24.32 -2.54
C VAL A 128 -8.29 25.74 -2.00
N ALA A 129 -8.53 26.70 -2.89
CA ALA A 129 -8.40 28.12 -2.60
C ALA A 129 -7.00 28.52 -2.09
N GLY A 130 -5.94 27.89 -2.63
CA GLY A 130 -4.56 28.16 -2.24
C GLY A 130 -4.06 27.36 -1.04
N ASN A 131 -4.84 26.44 -0.49
CA ASN A 131 -4.47 25.70 0.72
C ASN A 131 -4.54 24.19 0.49
N ASP A 132 -3.63 23.49 1.16
CA ASP A 132 -3.64 22.04 1.28
C ASP A 132 -4.22 21.63 2.64
N ARG A 133 -4.92 20.49 2.66
CA ARG A 133 -5.49 19.94 3.89
C ARG A 133 -5.37 18.44 3.95
N TYR A 134 -4.99 17.93 5.11
CA TYR A 134 -5.15 16.53 5.47
C TYR A 134 -6.07 16.40 6.66
N GLY A 135 -7.19 15.71 6.48
CA GLY A 135 -8.20 15.51 7.52
C GLY A 135 -8.46 14.05 7.80
N VAL A 136 -8.54 13.68 9.07
CA VAL A 136 -9.09 12.39 9.52
C VAL A 136 -10.29 12.69 10.38
N VAL A 137 -11.46 12.16 10.02
CA VAL A 137 -12.72 12.46 10.72
C VAL A 137 -13.45 11.18 11.10
N SER A 138 -13.64 11.00 12.40
CA SER A 138 -14.49 9.96 12.99
C SER A 138 -15.74 10.58 13.59
N SER A 139 -16.88 9.93 13.40
CA SER A 139 -18.17 10.38 13.91
C SER A 139 -18.96 9.22 14.52
N VAL A 140 -19.88 9.52 15.44
CA VAL A 140 -20.74 8.50 16.07
C VAL A 140 -21.54 7.69 15.04
N PRO A 141 -22.17 8.29 14.01
CA PRO A 141 -22.83 7.53 12.95
C PRO A 141 -21.91 6.53 12.22
N ASN A 142 -20.60 6.82 12.19
CA ASN A 142 -19.57 5.99 11.57
C ASN A 142 -18.85 5.09 12.59
N GLY A 143 -19.47 4.80 13.75
CA GLY A 143 -18.95 3.84 14.72
C GLY A 143 -17.93 4.40 15.72
N LEU A 144 -17.79 5.73 15.83
CA LEU A 144 -17.03 6.34 16.92
C LEU A 144 -17.74 6.07 18.26
N THR A 145 -16.96 5.60 19.21
CA THR A 145 -17.38 5.31 20.58
C THR A 145 -16.42 5.97 21.57
N GLY A 146 -16.97 6.53 22.63
CA GLY A 146 -16.22 7.19 23.70
C GLY A 146 -17.15 7.50 24.86
N ALA A 147 -16.60 7.61 26.07
CA ALA A 147 -17.42 7.95 27.24
C ALA A 147 -17.97 9.38 27.12
N ALA A 148 -19.15 9.61 27.66
CA ALA A 148 -19.64 10.96 27.89
C ALA A 148 -18.83 11.61 29.03
N VAL A 149 -18.57 12.91 28.91
CA VAL A 149 -17.87 13.69 29.93
C VAL A 149 -18.87 14.63 30.57
N ASN A 150 -19.07 14.51 31.88
CA ASN A 150 -20.07 15.28 32.61
C ASN A 150 -21.49 15.18 31.99
N GLY A 151 -21.84 13.99 31.48
CA GLY A 151 -23.12 13.75 30.79
C GLY A 151 -23.20 14.26 29.34
N ILE A 152 -22.14 14.90 28.83
CA ILE A 152 -22.08 15.41 27.46
C ILE A 152 -21.45 14.33 26.55
N PRO A 153 -22.17 13.81 25.54
CA PRO A 153 -21.66 12.72 24.72
C PRO A 153 -20.64 13.21 23.68
N LEU A 154 -19.71 12.34 23.30
CA LEU A 154 -18.80 12.55 22.17
C LEU A 154 -19.58 12.49 20.85
N LEU A 155 -19.30 13.39 19.91
CA LEU A 155 -19.88 13.44 18.57
C LEU A 155 -18.87 13.12 17.47
N PHE A 156 -17.71 13.78 17.54
CA PHE A 156 -16.66 13.65 16.54
C PHE A 156 -15.28 13.63 17.18
N ALA A 157 -14.35 12.95 16.52
CA ALA A 157 -12.93 13.02 16.80
C ALA A 157 -12.20 13.24 15.48
N SER A 158 -11.26 14.18 15.45
CA SER A 158 -10.58 14.58 14.22
C SER A 158 -9.12 14.95 14.43
N ILE A 159 -8.35 14.69 13.38
CA ILE A 159 -7.03 15.28 13.17
C ILE A 159 -7.14 16.14 11.92
N ARG A 160 -6.58 17.34 11.96
CA ARG A 160 -6.60 18.27 10.84
C ARG A 160 -5.24 18.94 10.70
N LEU A 161 -4.65 18.79 9.52
CA LEU A 161 -3.43 19.48 9.13
C LEU A 161 -3.76 20.44 7.99
N ASP A 162 -3.35 21.70 8.08
CA ASP A 162 -3.56 22.71 7.04
C ASP A 162 -2.24 23.38 6.66
N ASP A 163 -1.99 23.53 5.37
CA ASP A 163 -0.88 24.29 4.79
C ASP A 163 -1.44 25.43 3.94
N SER A 164 -1.01 26.66 4.22
CA SER A 164 -1.45 27.85 3.50
C SER A 164 -0.67 28.13 2.21
N THR A 165 0.36 27.34 1.92
CA THR A 165 1.16 27.47 0.69
C THR A 165 0.58 26.70 -0.48
N GLY A 166 -0.18 25.63 -0.22
CA GLY A 166 -0.78 24.76 -1.23
C GLY A 166 0.26 23.92 -1.98
N THR A 167 1.34 23.51 -1.30
CA THR A 167 2.48 22.83 -1.95
C THR A 167 2.81 21.44 -1.42
N VAL A 168 2.15 21.00 -0.34
CA VAL A 168 2.37 19.69 0.28
C VAL A 168 1.90 18.57 -0.65
N PHE A 169 0.73 18.76 -1.25
CA PHE A 169 0.14 17.80 -2.15
C PHE A 169 0.32 18.22 -3.61
N ASN A 170 0.32 17.23 -4.49
CA ASN A 170 0.32 17.46 -5.94
C ASN A 170 -0.95 16.88 -6.59
N ASN A 171 -1.68 16.03 -5.87
CA ASN A 171 -2.91 15.40 -6.32
C ASN A 171 -3.66 14.79 -5.12
N ALA A 172 -4.87 15.29 -4.86
CA ALA A 172 -5.72 14.79 -3.78
C ALA A 172 -6.21 13.34 -4.00
N LEU A 173 -6.22 12.82 -5.23
CA LEU A 173 -6.73 11.47 -5.54
C LEU A 173 -5.87 10.33 -4.98
N ASN A 174 -4.70 10.63 -4.43
CA ASN A 174 -3.80 9.64 -3.83
C ASN A 174 -3.75 9.85 -2.31
N LEU A 175 -3.93 8.78 -1.55
CA LEU A 175 -3.68 8.83 -0.10
C LEU A 175 -2.18 8.99 0.17
N PRO A 176 -1.77 9.96 1.02
CA PRO A 176 -0.37 10.12 1.38
C PRO A 176 0.11 8.92 2.20
N THR A 177 1.30 8.42 1.87
CA THR A 177 1.95 7.32 2.59
C THR A 177 3.01 7.81 3.58
N SER A 178 3.28 9.12 3.57
CA SER A 178 4.13 9.84 4.52
C SER A 178 3.59 11.26 4.69
N ILE A 179 3.73 11.81 5.89
CA ILE A 179 3.34 13.18 6.25
C ILE A 179 4.44 13.73 7.16
N ASP A 180 4.94 14.93 6.87
CA ASP A 180 5.82 15.70 7.75
C ASP A 180 5.03 16.88 8.31
N LEU A 181 4.98 17.02 9.65
CA LEU A 181 4.26 18.12 10.29
C LEU A 181 4.88 19.50 10.01
N ASN A 182 6.14 19.56 9.57
CA ASN A 182 6.79 20.82 9.22
C ASN A 182 6.31 21.39 7.88
N ASP A 183 5.63 20.58 7.08
CA ASP A 183 5.04 21.02 5.80
C ASP A 183 3.68 21.72 6.02
N PHE A 184 3.15 21.73 7.25
CA PHE A 184 1.85 22.32 7.59
C PHE A 184 2.01 23.48 8.57
N ASP A 185 1.17 24.52 8.42
CA ASP A 185 1.11 25.67 9.32
C ASP A 185 0.27 25.39 10.57
N SER A 186 -0.60 24.37 10.51
CA SER A 186 -1.54 24.01 11.58
C SER A 186 -1.65 22.49 11.71
N ASN A 187 -1.60 22.00 12.96
CA ASN A 187 -1.50 20.57 13.30
C ASN A 187 -2.51 20.19 14.40
N GLU A 188 -3.80 20.28 14.13
CA GLU A 188 -4.84 20.21 15.17
C GLU A 188 -5.29 18.77 15.49
N PHE A 189 -5.47 18.51 16.78
CA PHE A 189 -6.27 17.42 17.32
C PHE A 189 -7.57 17.99 17.89
N ILE A 190 -8.71 17.37 17.59
CA ILE A 190 -10.02 17.90 17.97
C ILE A 190 -10.96 16.79 18.45
N LEU A 191 -11.62 17.02 19.59
CA LEU A 191 -12.77 16.23 20.06
C LEU A 191 -13.98 17.15 20.21
N PHE A 192 -15.10 16.79 19.59
CA PHE A 192 -16.37 17.49 19.71
C PHE A 192 -17.30 16.73 20.65
N PHE A 193 -17.81 17.43 21.66
CA PHE A 193 -18.81 16.93 22.60
C PHE A 193 -20.09 17.75 22.45
N GLY A 194 -21.26 17.14 22.63
CA GLY A 194 -22.54 17.85 22.61
C GLY A 194 -23.65 17.05 21.94
N ALA A 195 -24.64 17.75 21.39
CA ALA A 195 -25.65 17.15 20.52
C ALA A 195 -25.76 17.94 19.23
N PHE A 196 -26.15 17.27 18.14
CA PHE A 196 -26.24 17.86 16.79
C PHE A 196 -27.11 19.13 16.70
N GLU A 197 -28.10 19.26 17.58
CA GLU A 197 -29.05 20.40 17.62
C GLU A 197 -28.89 21.26 18.88
N ALA A 198 -27.80 21.09 19.62
CA ALA A 198 -27.56 21.78 20.89
C ALA A 198 -26.19 22.45 20.91
N GLU A 199 -25.84 22.97 22.09
CA GLU A 199 -24.51 23.50 22.36
C GLU A 199 -23.44 22.41 22.15
N THR A 200 -22.32 22.82 21.54
CA THR A 200 -21.18 21.94 21.27
C THR A 200 -19.95 22.50 21.96
N PHE A 201 -19.16 21.60 22.52
CA PHE A 201 -17.96 21.88 23.28
C PHE A 201 -16.79 21.22 22.56
N VAL A 202 -15.75 22.00 22.29
CA VAL A 202 -14.61 21.56 21.50
C VAL A 202 -13.37 21.50 22.38
N VAL A 203 -12.83 20.30 22.57
CA VAL A 203 -11.49 20.11 23.13
C VAL A 203 -10.53 20.08 21.94
N SER A 204 -9.51 20.94 21.97
CA SER A 204 -8.49 20.96 20.91
C SER A 204 -7.07 20.95 21.46
N GLY A 205 -6.16 20.50 20.62
CA GLY A 205 -4.74 20.40 20.91
C GLY A 205 -3.91 20.51 19.65
N GLU A 206 -2.59 20.52 19.85
CA GLU A 206 -1.60 20.56 18.79
C GLU A 206 -0.81 19.25 18.77
N LEU A 207 -0.60 18.72 17.57
CA LEU A 207 0.25 17.56 17.34
C LEU A 207 1.72 17.98 17.23
N THR A 208 2.57 17.22 17.89
CA THR A 208 4.03 17.42 17.90
C THR A 208 4.79 16.31 17.21
N SER A 209 4.14 15.16 16.97
CA SER A 209 4.69 14.06 16.20
C SER A 209 3.60 13.40 15.36
N PHE A 210 3.95 13.01 14.15
CA PHE A 210 3.09 12.25 13.26
C PHE A 210 3.95 11.33 12.41
N GLU A 211 3.65 10.03 12.42
CA GLU A 211 4.44 9.04 11.71
C GLU A 211 3.52 8.02 11.05
N ILE A 212 3.65 7.85 9.73
CA ILE A 212 2.98 6.78 8.99
C ILE A 212 3.96 5.63 8.81
N THR A 213 3.62 4.49 9.39
CA THR A 213 4.37 3.24 9.30
C THR A 213 3.58 2.22 8.51
N GLY A 214 4.19 1.64 7.48
CA GLY A 214 3.66 0.47 6.78
C GLY A 214 4.32 -0.81 7.29
N PRO A 215 3.76 -2.00 7.02
CA PRO A 215 4.55 -3.20 7.13
C PRO A 215 5.78 -3.04 6.23
N SER A 216 6.96 -3.38 6.75
CA SER A 216 8.18 -3.41 5.94
C SER A 216 7.87 -4.18 4.67
N ALA A 217 8.12 -3.58 3.50
CA ALA A 217 7.81 -4.16 2.20
C ALA A 217 8.13 -5.66 2.24
N VAL A 218 7.08 -6.49 2.29
CA VAL A 218 7.27 -7.93 2.39
C VAL A 218 7.81 -8.32 1.03
N PRO A 219 9.06 -8.82 0.91
CA PRO A 219 9.57 -9.28 -0.37
C PRO A 219 8.51 -10.19 -0.95
N GLU A 220 8.06 -9.90 -2.18
CA GLU A 220 7.02 -10.71 -2.81
C GLU A 220 7.37 -12.18 -2.60
N PRO A 221 6.40 -13.03 -2.19
CA PRO A 221 6.70 -14.40 -1.91
C PRO A 221 7.47 -14.97 -3.10
N SER A 222 8.45 -15.82 -2.82
CA SER A 222 9.20 -16.58 -3.82
C SER A 222 8.32 -17.46 -4.74
N SER A 223 7.00 -17.27 -4.74
CA SER A 223 6.01 -17.79 -5.68
C SER A 223 6.30 -17.38 -7.12
N PHE A 224 6.70 -16.13 -7.42
CA PHE A 224 7.12 -15.76 -8.78
C PHE A 224 8.37 -16.54 -9.21
N PHE A 225 9.33 -16.69 -8.29
CA PHE A 225 10.52 -17.49 -8.53
C PHE A 225 10.19 -18.98 -8.71
N LEU A 226 9.32 -19.54 -7.86
CA LEU A 226 8.84 -20.92 -7.96
C LEU A 226 8.03 -21.17 -9.23
N ALA A 227 7.17 -20.24 -9.63
CA ALA A 227 6.43 -20.31 -10.89
C ALA A 227 7.37 -20.29 -12.08
N SER A 228 8.39 -19.42 -12.05
CA SER A 228 9.42 -19.34 -13.09
C SER A 228 10.23 -20.63 -13.19
N ILE A 229 10.69 -21.18 -12.04
CA ILE A 229 11.36 -22.48 -12.00
C ILE A 229 10.44 -23.60 -12.51
N GLY A 230 9.16 -23.58 -12.14
CA GLY A 230 8.17 -24.57 -12.56
C GLY A 230 8.00 -24.59 -14.09
N VAL A 231 7.87 -23.43 -14.72
CA VAL A 231 7.76 -23.30 -16.19
C VAL A 231 9.04 -23.81 -16.87
N VAL A 232 10.22 -23.44 -16.36
CA VAL A 232 11.50 -23.94 -16.88
C VAL A 232 11.59 -25.47 -16.74
N GLY A 233 11.20 -26.01 -15.59
CA GLY A 233 11.17 -27.46 -15.33
C GLY A 233 10.26 -28.21 -16.32
N LEU A 234 9.06 -27.69 -16.58
CA LEU A 234 8.12 -28.24 -17.55
C LEU A 234 8.67 -28.18 -18.98
N ALA A 235 9.30 -27.08 -19.38
CA ALA A 235 9.92 -26.94 -20.70
C ALA A 235 11.03 -27.99 -20.92
N VAL A 236 11.90 -28.19 -19.91
CA VAL A 236 12.96 -29.20 -19.96
C VAL A 236 12.40 -30.62 -20.01
N ALA A 237 11.37 -30.93 -19.22
CA ALA A 237 10.71 -32.23 -19.23
C ALA A 237 10.06 -32.54 -20.59
N GLY A 238 9.37 -31.55 -21.18
CA GLY A 238 8.75 -31.66 -22.50
C GLY A 238 9.78 -31.91 -23.62
N TYR A 239 10.93 -31.22 -23.56
CA TYR A 239 12.04 -31.43 -24.50
C TYR A 239 12.60 -32.85 -24.42
N ARG A 240 12.85 -33.38 -23.22
CA ARG A 240 13.36 -34.75 -23.02
C ARG A 240 12.41 -35.81 -23.57
N LYS A 241 11.10 -35.65 -23.35
CA LYS A 241 10.07 -36.59 -23.84
C LYS A 241 10.01 -36.65 -25.37
N ARG A 242 10.14 -35.51 -26.06
CA ARG A 242 10.18 -35.47 -27.54
C ARG A 242 11.42 -36.17 -28.09
N ARG A 243 12.57 -35.94 -27.47
CA ARG A 243 13.83 -36.59 -27.89
C ARG A 243 13.78 -38.11 -27.75
N ALA A 244 13.15 -38.62 -26.69
CA ALA A 244 13.00 -40.07 -26.46
C ALA A 244 12.05 -40.76 -27.47
N ARG A 245 11.12 -40.03 -28.10
CA ARG A 245 10.21 -40.59 -29.12
C ARG A 245 10.83 -40.72 -30.51
N ASN A 246 11.93 -39.99 -30.76
CA ASN A 246 12.61 -39.95 -32.05
C ASN A 246 13.85 -40.86 -32.10
N LEU A 247 14.08 -41.65 -31.04
CA LEU A 247 15.11 -42.69 -30.93
C LEU A 247 14.40 -44.04 -30.96
#